data_AF-A0A925XH23-F1
#
_entry.id   AF-A0A925XH23-F1
#
_cell.length_a   1.000
_cell.length_b   1.000
_cell.length_c   1.000
_cell.angle_alpha   90.00
_cell.angle_beta   90.00
_cell.angle_gamma   90.00
#
_symmetry.space_group_name_H-M   'P 1'
#
loop_
_entity.id
_entity.type
_entity.pdbx_description
1 polymer ?
#
loop_
_entity_poly.entity_id
_entity_poly.type
_entity_poly.pdbx_seq_one_letter_code
_entity_poly.pdbx_strand_id
1 'polypeptide(L)'
;MDKTSTKTGSSSDGGVTRRELLKTSGQIVAASALAGIALPQYVYAGETSTVKLALIGAGGRGTGAAENALQTKLGPVKLTAMADVFPERL
;
A
#
# COMPACT_ATOMS: atom_id res chain seq x y z
N MET A 1 -39.82 -5.98 -30.30
CA MET A 1 -38.78 -4.95 -30.50
C MET A 1 -37.54 -5.43 -29.78
N ASP A 2 -36.85 -6.38 -30.41
CA ASP A 2 -35.64 -7.02 -29.90
C ASP A 2 -34.42 -6.13 -30.20
N LYS A 3 -33.61 -5.86 -29.18
CA LYS A 3 -32.37 -5.06 -29.29
C LYS A 3 -31.21 -6.05 -29.39
N THR A 4 -30.74 -6.32 -30.61
CA THR A 4 -29.47 -7.02 -30.85
C THR A 4 -28.38 -6.00 -31.17
N SER A 5 -27.66 -5.56 -30.13
CA SER A 5 -26.45 -4.75 -30.28
C SER A 5 -25.30 -5.69 -30.65
N THR A 6 -24.78 -5.49 -31.86
CA THR A 6 -23.66 -6.22 -32.46
C THR A 6 -22.36 -5.97 -31.70
N LYS A 7 -21.74 -7.07 -31.28
CA LYS A 7 -20.45 -7.15 -30.59
C LYS A 7 -19.31 -7.01 -31.61
N THR A 8 -18.66 -5.84 -31.66
CA THR A 8 -17.42 -5.65 -32.44
C THR A 8 -16.22 -6.06 -31.58
N GLY A 9 -15.56 -7.14 -31.97
CA GLY A 9 -14.36 -7.66 -31.30
C GLY A 9 -13.14 -6.76 -31.51
N SER A 10 -12.43 -6.45 -30.44
CA SER A 10 -11.11 -5.81 -30.47
C SER A 10 -10.01 -6.88 -30.47
N SER A 11 -9.16 -6.84 -31.49
CA SER A 11 -7.94 -7.63 -31.67
C SER A 11 -7.02 -7.63 -30.45
N SER A 12 -6.63 -8.83 -30.02
CA SER A 12 -5.71 -9.12 -28.92
C SER A 12 -4.26 -8.87 -29.30
N ASP A 13 -3.62 -7.88 -28.67
CA ASP A 13 -2.17 -7.83 -28.52
C ASP A 13 -1.83 -8.48 -27.16
N GLY A 14 -1.26 -9.69 -27.23
CA GLY A 14 -1.14 -10.66 -26.13
C GLY A 14 -0.03 -10.36 -25.14
N GLY A 15 0.02 -9.14 -24.59
CA GLY A 15 0.94 -8.77 -23.52
C GLY A 15 0.34 -9.06 -22.14
N VAL A 16 1.12 -9.69 -21.25
CA VAL A 16 0.74 -9.88 -19.84
C VAL A 16 0.43 -8.51 -19.22
N THR A 17 -0.82 -8.31 -18.81
CA THR A 17 -1.23 -7.02 -18.28
C THR A 17 -0.82 -6.87 -16.82
N ARG A 18 -0.45 -5.65 -16.40
CA ARG A 18 -0.17 -5.33 -14.98
C ARG A 18 -1.28 -5.80 -14.04
N ARG A 19 -2.54 -5.73 -14.50
CA ARG A 19 -3.73 -6.16 -13.76
C ARG A 19 -3.78 -7.67 -13.55
N GLU A 20 -3.34 -8.42 -14.55
CA GLU A 20 -3.29 -9.88 -14.50
C GLU A 20 -2.19 -10.36 -13.54
N LEU A 21 -1.02 -9.72 -13.57
CA LEU A 21 0.04 -9.98 -12.58
C LEU A 21 -0.40 -9.65 -11.15
N LEU A 22 -1.09 -8.52 -10.94
CA LEU A 22 -1.61 -8.15 -9.61
C LEU A 22 -2.70 -9.12 -9.13
N LYS A 23 -3.57 -9.62 -10.03
CA LYS A 23 -4.55 -10.65 -9.70
C LYS A 23 -3.88 -11.96 -9.30
N THR A 24 -2.95 -12.45 -10.12
CA THR A 24 -2.28 -13.73 -9.89
C THR A 24 -1.42 -13.69 -8.62
N SER A 25 -0.64 -12.63 -8.43
CA SER A 25 0.17 -12.48 -7.20
C SER A 25 -0.68 -12.27 -5.95
N GLY A 26 -1.77 -11.49 -6.04
CA GLY A 26 -2.70 -11.29 -4.93
C GLY A 26 -3.38 -12.57 -4.46
N GLN A 27 -3.73 -13.48 -5.39
CA GLN A 27 -4.36 -14.75 -5.05
C GLN A 27 -3.40 -15.72 -4.33
N ILE A 28 -2.12 -15.74 -4.70
CA ILE A 28 -1.13 -16.64 -4.10
C ILE A 28 -0.80 -16.22 -2.65
N VAL A 29 -0.66 -14.93 -2.39
CA VAL A 29 -0.35 -14.41 -1.03
C VAL A 29 -1.51 -14.68 -0.06
N ALA A 30 -2.76 -14.54 -0.51
CA ALA A 30 -3.94 -14.76 0.33
C ALA A 30 -4.05 -16.20 0.87
N ALA A 31 -3.66 -17.21 0.08
CA ALA A 31 -3.74 -18.61 0.49
C ALA A 31 -2.72 -18.96 1.60
N SER A 32 -1.54 -18.32 1.60
CA SER A 32 -0.51 -18.55 2.62
C SER A 32 -0.76 -17.85 3.96
N ALA A 33 -1.56 -16.79 3.98
CA ALA A 33 -1.80 -16.00 5.18
C ALA A 33 -2.72 -16.70 6.21
N LEU A 34 -3.54 -17.66 5.79
CA LEU A 34 -4.56 -18.26 6.67
C LEU A 34 -4.09 -19.53 7.40
N ALA A 35 -3.03 -20.20 6.94
CA ALA A 35 -2.64 -21.53 7.42
C ALA A 35 -1.65 -21.52 8.62
N GLY A 36 -1.16 -20.36 9.05
CA GLY A 36 -0.06 -20.27 10.03
C GLY A 36 -0.30 -19.40 11.25
N ILE A 37 -1.49 -18.80 11.42
CA ILE A 37 -1.73 -17.86 12.52
C ILE A 37 -2.38 -18.59 13.70
N ALA A 38 -1.56 -19.25 14.52
CA ALA A 38 -1.94 -19.54 15.90
C ALA A 38 -1.95 -18.20 16.66
N LEU A 39 -3.12 -17.59 16.82
CA LEU A 39 -3.30 -16.35 17.57
C LEU A 39 -3.29 -16.65 19.09
N PRO A 40 -2.26 -16.26 19.85
CA PRO A 40 -2.39 -16.21 21.31
C PRO A 40 -3.45 -15.17 21.68
N GLN A 41 -4.54 -15.62 22.29
CA GLN A 41 -5.74 -14.83 22.61
C GLN A 41 -5.54 -13.75 23.70
N TYR A 42 -4.37 -13.68 24.35
CA TYR A 42 -4.20 -12.88 25.57
C TYR A 42 -2.81 -12.26 25.75
N VAL A 43 -2.22 -11.67 24.70
CA VAL A 43 -0.99 -10.88 24.83
C VAL A 43 -1.15 -9.53 24.14
N TYR A 44 -1.93 -8.64 24.77
CA TYR A 44 -2.03 -7.21 24.38
C TYR A 44 -1.54 -6.32 25.54
N ALA A 45 -0.48 -6.74 26.23
CA ALA A 45 0.11 -5.99 27.34
C ALA A 45 1.30 -5.15 26.82
N GLY A 46 1.04 -3.86 26.58
CA GLY A 46 2.11 -2.86 26.46
C GLY A 46 2.56 -2.48 25.04
N GLU A 47 1.75 -2.70 24.00
CA GLU A 47 2.08 -2.15 22.68
C GLU A 47 1.89 -0.62 22.69
N THR A 48 2.98 0.13 22.65
CA THR A 48 2.94 1.54 22.23
C THR A 48 2.65 1.55 20.73
N SER A 49 1.37 1.59 20.34
CA SER A 49 0.91 1.59 18.95
C SER A 49 1.34 2.86 18.20
N THR A 50 2.65 2.99 17.98
CA THR A 50 3.27 4.11 17.29
C THR A 50 3.23 3.87 15.80
N VAL A 51 2.60 4.80 15.09
CA VAL A 51 2.59 4.77 13.63
C VAL A 51 3.98 5.14 13.13
N LYS A 52 4.66 4.18 12.49
CA LYS A 52 5.96 4.39 11.85
C LYS A 52 5.73 5.04 10.48
N LEU A 53 6.16 6.28 10.34
CA LEU A 53 6.12 7.05 9.12
C LEU A 53 7.45 6.88 8.36
N ALA A 54 7.37 6.72 7.03
CA ALA A 54 8.51 6.81 6.13
C ALA A 54 8.21 7.89 5.08
N LEU A 55 9.21 8.73 4.78
CA LEU A 55 9.09 9.80 3.80
C LEU A 55 9.96 9.49 2.57
N ILE A 56 9.35 9.54 1.38
CA ILE A 56 10.05 9.45 0.09
C ILE A 56 9.83 10.76 -0.66
N GLY A 57 10.92 11.44 -0.98
CA GLY A 57 10.92 12.76 -1.60
C GLY A 57 10.73 13.88 -0.57
N ALA A 58 11.84 14.40 -0.04
CA ALA A 58 11.91 15.51 0.91
C ALA A 58 11.77 16.89 0.24
N GLY A 59 10.95 16.96 -0.82
CA GLY A 59 10.52 18.24 -1.42
C GLY A 59 9.31 18.84 -0.68
N GLY A 60 8.91 20.06 -1.06
CA GLY A 60 7.89 20.83 -0.35
C GLY A 60 6.52 20.15 -0.15
N ARG A 61 6.14 19.19 -1.00
CA ARG A 61 4.93 18.38 -0.79
C ARG A 61 5.13 17.25 0.21
N GLY A 62 6.28 16.57 0.15
CA GLY A 62 6.58 15.44 1.01
C GLY A 62 6.83 15.89 2.45
N THR A 63 7.56 16.98 2.64
CA THR A 63 7.78 17.58 3.97
C THR A 63 6.46 18.08 4.58
N GLY A 64 5.61 18.76 3.80
CA GLY A 64 4.28 19.18 4.28
C GLY A 64 3.36 18.00 4.62
N ALA A 65 3.44 16.89 3.87
CA ALA A 65 2.72 15.67 4.20
C ALA A 65 3.24 15.03 5.51
N ALA A 66 4.55 14.97 5.70
CA ALA A 66 5.16 14.46 6.92
C ALA A 66 4.81 15.34 8.13
N GLU A 67 4.81 16.65 7.97
CA GLU A 67 4.39 17.61 8.99
C GLU A 67 2.92 17.36 9.40
N ASN A 68 2.00 17.26 8.43
CA ASN A 68 0.60 16.96 8.70
C ASN A 68 0.43 15.63 9.45
N ALA A 69 1.19 14.61 9.08
CA ALA A 69 1.15 13.30 9.73
C ALA A 69 1.67 13.36 11.17
N LEU A 70 2.73 14.12 11.43
CA LEU A 70 3.33 14.28 12.76
C LEU A 70 2.51 15.18 13.70
N GLN A 71 1.69 16.08 13.16
CA GLN A 71 0.80 16.96 13.94
C GLN A 71 -0.51 16.28 14.39
N THR A 72 -0.74 15.01 14.03
CA THR A 72 -1.96 14.30 14.44
C THR A 72 -2.05 14.13 15.95
N LYS A 73 -3.28 14.26 16.47
CA LYS A 73 -3.60 14.02 17.89
C LYS A 73 -4.15 12.61 18.13
N LEU A 74 -4.27 11.80 17.08
CA LEU A 74 -4.90 10.48 17.14
C LEU A 74 -4.01 9.38 17.73
N GLY A 75 -2.73 9.68 17.97
CA GLY A 75 -1.79 8.75 18.56
C GLY A 75 -0.34 9.12 18.25
N PRO A 76 0.63 8.40 18.81
CA PRO A 76 2.04 8.66 18.57
C PRO A 76 2.43 8.31 17.13
N VAL A 77 3.04 9.25 16.42
CA VAL A 77 3.62 9.06 15.08
C VAL A 77 5.11 9.33 15.15
N LYS A 78 5.91 8.50 14.48
CA LYS A 78 7.36 8.66 14.42
C LYS A 78 7.88 8.47 13.01
N LEU A 79 8.59 9.48 12.49
CA LEU A 79 9.36 9.35 11.26
C LEU A 79 10.57 8.44 11.51
N THR A 80 10.64 7.34 10.76
CA THR A 80 11.61 6.25 10.98
C THR A 80 12.52 6.01 9.78
N ALA A 81 12.15 6.48 8.60
CA ALA A 81 12.97 6.40 7.40
C ALA A 81 12.70 7.61 6.49
N MET A 82 13.75 8.05 5.81
CA MET A 82 13.68 9.10 4.79
C MET A 82 14.54 8.71 3.58
N ALA A 83 14.06 9.01 2.38
CA ALA A 83 14.79 8.83 1.14
C ALA A 83 14.50 9.99 0.17
N ASP A 84 15.53 10.49 -0.51
CA ASP A 84 15.43 11.45 -1.62
C ASP A 84 16.48 11.10 -2.68
N VAL A 85 16.22 11.47 -3.94
CA VAL A 85 17.17 11.31 -5.05
C VAL A 85 18.29 12.36 -5.00
N PHE A 86 18.04 13.47 -4.30
CA PHE A 86 18.98 14.54 -4.04
C PHE A 86 19.54 14.37 -2.63
N PRO A 87 20.81 13.94 -2.46
CA PRO A 87 21.42 13.71 -1.14
C PRO A 87 21.35 14.92 -0.22
N GLU A 88 21.40 16.13 -0.79
CA GLU A 88 21.31 17.40 -0.08
C GLU A 88 19.92 17.72 0.52
N ARG A 89 18.90 16.90 0.24
CA ARG A 89 17.54 17.06 0.75
C ARG A 89 17.20 16.14 1.93
N LEU A 90 18.12 15.26 2.33
CA LEU A 90 18.02 14.41 3.52
C LEU A 90 18.68 15.08 4.72
#